data_AF-A0A1A2WRH9-F1
#
_entry.id   AF-A0A1A2WRH9-F1
#
_cell.length_a   1.000
_cell.length_b   1.000
_cell.length_c   1.000
_cell.angle_alpha   90.00
_cell.angle_beta   90.00
_cell.angle_gamma   90.00
#
_symmetry.space_group_name_H-M   'P 1'
#
loop_
_entity.id
_entity.type
_entity.pdbx_description
1 polymer ?
#
loop_
_entity_poly.entity_id
_entity_poly.type
_entity_poly.pdbx_seq_one_letter_code
_entity_poly.pdbx_strand_id
1 'polypeptide(L)'
;MSFMSITPDLVANAAEDLASVHSSLAEATSAVAAPTTGLLAAGKDEVSLAVASLFSGFGQDFQALSARAQGFHAEFVSLMKQGAAAYLGTEAANASPLQTLEQDVLSAINAPTETLVGRPLIGNGTNGASGTGQAGGAGGLLIGNGGNGGSGAAGQTGGAGGAAGLIGNGGIGGAGGAGAAGGAGGTGGFLLGNGGAGGLGGTGGGVGGVGGNAMLLGNGGAGGLGGAAAGAGDGGAGGAGGTGGLLVGAGGNGGVGGAATTGVAGAGGAGGNANGLFASFGGDGGTGGAATTGTGGVGGVGGDGFARGPFGLDIASGGTGGAGGAAMSGIAGTGGAGGSGAAAGLIGMDLVGGGAGGAGGAVTTGVAGAGGLGGNAVAPALIGFGGAIGGAGGVGGAATGATGIAGAGGTGGMGLSTTVAQGGAGGAGGASSFGTGGDGGTGGLGAGALAGMGGQGGQGGAADMGAGGTGGTGGSGLGLLGVGGDGGNAGSGIGVANGGNGGNASGVLDGTPETSIIGFGGHGGNGINGGTGGTGGNGGMFGAPGTDGMS
;
A
#
# COMPACT_ATOMS: atom_id res chain seq x y z
N MET A 1 -10.14 -22.28 41.65
CA MET A 1 -9.20 -21.27 42.18
C MET A 1 -9.69 -19.92 41.67
N SER A 2 -10.15 -19.02 42.55
CA SER A 2 -10.52 -17.65 42.14
C SER A 2 -9.24 -16.83 41.98
N PHE A 3 -9.01 -16.24 40.81
CA PHE A 3 -7.90 -15.31 40.62
C PHE A 3 -8.29 -13.96 41.21
N MET A 4 -7.54 -13.49 42.20
CA MET A 4 -7.64 -12.13 42.74
C MET A 4 -6.75 -11.24 41.87
N SER A 5 -7.34 -10.27 41.17
CA SER A 5 -6.62 -9.23 40.42
C SER A 5 -6.61 -7.95 41.26
N ILE A 6 -5.42 -7.41 41.52
CA ILE A 6 -5.22 -6.12 42.19
C ILE A 6 -4.47 -5.24 41.21
N THR A 7 -4.84 -3.96 41.10
CA THR A 7 -4.12 -2.96 40.31
C THR A 7 -3.23 -2.16 41.28
N PRO A 8 -1.90 -2.37 41.32
CA PRO A 8 -1.03 -1.76 42.34
C PRO A 8 -1.09 -0.23 42.35
N ASP A 9 -1.24 0.38 41.16
CA ASP A 9 -1.40 1.84 41.00
C ASP A 9 -2.65 2.38 41.72
N LEU A 10 -3.76 1.63 41.70
CA LEU A 10 -4.99 2.02 42.39
C LEU A 10 -4.82 1.98 43.92
N VAL A 11 -4.08 0.99 44.42
CA VAL A 11 -3.82 0.82 45.86
C VAL A 11 -2.86 1.90 46.37
N ALA A 12 -1.86 2.30 45.57
CA ALA A 12 -0.95 3.38 45.90
C ALA A 12 -1.68 4.73 46.01
N ASN A 13 -2.53 5.06 45.03
CA ASN A 13 -3.34 6.29 45.05
C ASN A 13 -4.31 6.33 46.25
N ALA A 14 -4.99 5.20 46.53
CA ALA A 14 -5.86 5.11 47.70
C ALA A 14 -5.11 5.32 49.03
N ALA A 15 -3.87 4.84 49.15
CA ALA A 15 -3.05 5.06 50.34
C ALA A 15 -2.62 6.53 50.50
N GLU A 16 -2.47 7.29 49.40
CA GLU A 16 -2.22 8.73 49.44
C GLU A 16 -3.47 9.51 49.86
N ASP A 17 -4.64 9.16 49.33
CA ASP A 17 -5.92 9.75 49.73
C ASP A 17 -6.20 9.53 51.22
N LEU A 18 -5.96 8.31 51.74
CA LEU A 18 -6.10 8.02 53.17
C LEU A 18 -5.10 8.80 54.04
N ALA A 19 -3.89 9.05 53.55
CA ALA A 19 -2.91 9.87 54.28
C ALA A 19 -3.36 11.33 54.36
N SER A 20 -3.98 11.84 53.30
CA SER A 20 -4.58 13.18 53.27
C SER A 20 -5.72 13.32 54.29
N VAL A 21 -6.65 12.35 54.31
CA VAL A 21 -7.75 12.32 55.31
C VAL A 21 -7.23 12.29 56.75
N HIS A 22 -6.18 11.51 57.00
CA HIS A 22 -5.53 11.46 58.32
C HIS A 22 -4.96 12.81 58.74
N SER A 23 -4.28 13.51 57.83
CA SER A 23 -3.75 14.85 58.08
C SER A 23 -4.86 15.83 58.49
N SER A 24 -5.96 15.84 57.75
CA SER A 24 -7.12 16.69 58.07
C SER A 24 -7.77 16.35 59.41
N LEU A 25 -7.88 15.05 59.75
CA LEU A 25 -8.45 14.61 61.02
C LEU A 25 -7.56 14.96 62.21
N ALA A 26 -6.24 14.85 62.06
CA ALA A 26 -5.28 15.23 63.10
C ALA A 26 -5.32 16.72 63.40
N GLU A 27 -5.42 17.55 62.36
CA GLU A 27 -5.58 19.00 62.50
C GLU A 27 -6.89 19.34 63.22
N ALA A 28 -8.01 18.74 62.81
CA ALA A 28 -9.32 18.97 63.42
C ALA A 28 -9.36 18.55 64.90
N THR A 29 -8.78 17.38 65.22
CA THR A 29 -8.73 16.84 66.59
C THR A 29 -7.89 17.72 67.52
N SER A 30 -6.77 18.24 67.00
CA SER A 30 -5.91 19.19 67.72
C SER A 30 -6.63 20.52 67.98
N ALA A 31 -7.32 21.06 66.98
CA ALA A 31 -8.03 22.34 67.09
C ALA A 31 -9.11 22.36 68.20
N VAL A 32 -9.76 21.22 68.46
CA VAL A 32 -10.81 21.11 69.48
C VAL A 32 -10.32 20.63 70.84
N ALA A 33 -9.03 20.35 71.02
CA ALA A 33 -8.48 19.79 72.27
C ALA A 33 -8.65 20.72 73.48
N ALA A 34 -8.23 21.98 73.36
CA ALA A 34 -8.36 22.97 74.43
C ALA A 34 -9.83 23.26 74.83
N PRO A 35 -10.75 23.55 73.90
CA PRO A 35 -12.13 23.89 74.28
C PRO A 35 -12.93 22.70 74.84
N THR A 36 -12.55 21.44 74.57
CA THR A 36 -13.27 20.25 75.08
C THR A 36 -12.72 19.70 76.39
N THR A 37 -11.44 19.96 76.69
CA THR A 37 -10.79 19.47 77.94
C THR A 37 -10.73 20.52 79.05
N GLY A 38 -10.92 21.79 78.71
CA GLY A 38 -10.89 22.93 79.63
C GLY A 38 -12.26 23.54 79.92
N LEU A 39 -13.33 22.74 80.01
CA LEU A 39 -14.67 23.28 80.28
C LEU A 39 -14.73 23.94 81.66
N LEU A 40 -15.16 25.19 81.70
CA LEU A 40 -15.40 25.93 82.95
C LEU A 40 -16.82 25.65 83.45
N ALA A 41 -16.97 25.52 84.77
CA ALA A 41 -18.29 25.41 85.40
C ALA A 41 -19.11 26.69 85.16
N ALA A 42 -20.37 26.53 84.76
CA ALA A 42 -21.28 27.67 84.50
C ALA A 42 -21.67 28.43 85.78
N GLY A 43 -21.58 27.77 86.94
CA GLY A 43 -21.85 28.32 88.27
C GLY A 43 -20.85 27.80 89.30
N LYS A 44 -20.88 28.38 90.51
CA LYS A 44 -20.03 27.96 91.64
C LYS A 44 -20.57 26.76 92.41
N ASP A 45 -21.71 26.21 91.99
CA ASP A 45 -22.34 25.05 92.61
C ASP A 45 -21.64 23.74 92.22
N GLU A 46 -21.75 22.75 93.11
CA GLU A 46 -21.12 21.45 92.96
C GLU A 46 -21.65 20.68 91.74
N VAL A 47 -22.90 20.93 91.31
CA VAL A 47 -23.48 20.27 90.13
C VAL A 47 -22.82 20.81 88.85
N SER A 48 -22.67 22.12 88.71
CA SER A 48 -21.96 22.76 87.60
C SER A 48 -20.49 22.34 87.52
N LEU A 49 -19.81 22.22 88.67
CA LEU A 49 -18.43 21.73 88.74
C LEU A 49 -18.33 20.24 88.35
N ALA A 50 -19.25 19.40 88.83
CA ALA A 50 -19.28 17.97 88.49
C ALA A 50 -19.58 17.74 86.99
N VAL A 51 -20.50 18.50 86.41
CA VAL A 51 -20.83 18.43 84.97
C VAL A 51 -19.65 18.90 84.12
N ALA A 52 -18.99 20.01 84.46
CA ALA A 52 -17.79 20.48 83.77
C ALA A 52 -16.64 19.47 83.86
N SER A 53 -16.45 18.84 85.03
CA SER A 53 -15.46 17.77 85.21
C SER A 53 -15.79 16.52 84.38
N LEU A 54 -17.07 16.13 84.30
CA LEU A 54 -17.50 14.98 83.50
C LEU A 54 -17.21 15.21 82.01
N PHE A 55 -17.62 16.36 81.47
CA PHE A 55 -17.38 16.68 80.05
C PHE A 55 -15.89 16.89 79.73
N SER A 56 -15.12 17.48 80.65
CA SER A 56 -13.66 17.59 80.50
C SER A 56 -12.99 16.22 80.52
N GLY A 57 -13.48 15.28 81.34
CA GLY A 57 -13.07 13.87 81.33
C GLY A 57 -13.37 13.19 80.00
N PHE A 58 -14.58 13.34 79.45
CA PHE A 58 -14.92 12.85 78.12
C PHE A 58 -14.03 13.45 77.01
N GLY A 59 -13.68 14.74 77.10
CA GLY A 59 -12.74 15.37 76.18
C GLY A 59 -11.35 14.74 76.21
N GLN A 60 -10.84 14.41 77.40
CA GLN A 60 -9.54 13.74 77.56
C GLN A 60 -9.55 12.32 77.00
N ASP A 61 -10.62 11.56 77.27
CA ASP A 61 -10.81 10.21 76.72
C ASP A 61 -10.90 10.22 75.19
N PHE A 62 -11.63 11.20 74.62
CA PHE A 62 -11.73 11.39 73.17
C PHE A 62 -10.38 11.68 72.52
N GLN A 63 -9.56 12.54 73.14
CA GLN A 63 -8.21 12.86 72.65
C GLN A 63 -7.28 11.63 72.71
N ALA A 64 -7.34 10.89 73.82
CA ALA A 64 -6.55 9.65 73.98
C ALA A 64 -6.96 8.56 72.97
N LEU A 65 -8.26 8.41 72.70
CA LEU A 65 -8.77 7.48 71.69
C LEU A 65 -8.38 7.91 70.28
N SER A 66 -8.49 9.21 69.97
CA SER A 66 -8.15 9.75 68.66
C SER A 66 -6.66 9.58 68.34
N ALA A 67 -5.78 9.77 69.32
CA ALA A 67 -4.34 9.52 69.16
C ALA A 67 -4.04 8.03 68.86
N ARG A 68 -4.76 7.10 69.51
CA ARG A 68 -4.63 5.66 69.23
C ARG A 68 -5.14 5.30 67.83
N ALA A 69 -6.25 5.90 67.40
CA ALA A 69 -6.80 5.69 66.06
C ALA A 69 -5.88 6.26 64.96
N GLN A 70 -5.23 7.41 65.20
CA GLN A 70 -4.24 7.99 64.30
C GLN A 70 -3.01 7.08 64.13
N GLY A 71 -2.49 6.53 65.24
CA GLY A 71 -1.40 5.56 65.19
C GLY A 71 -1.75 4.32 64.35
N PHE A 72 -2.94 3.76 64.58
CA PHE A 72 -3.45 2.64 63.79
C PHE A 72 -3.58 2.97 62.30
N HIS A 73 -4.13 4.15 61.97
CA HIS A 73 -4.32 4.57 60.58
C HIS A 73 -2.98 4.76 59.86
N ALA A 74 -1.98 5.33 60.53
CA ALA A 74 -0.64 5.48 59.97
C ALA A 74 0.02 4.13 59.67
N GLU A 75 -0.13 3.15 60.57
CA GLU A 75 0.32 1.78 60.35
C GLU A 75 -0.41 1.11 59.18
N PHE A 76 -1.72 1.29 59.09
CA PHE A 76 -2.55 0.75 58.00
C PHE A 76 -2.12 1.29 56.63
N VAL A 77 -1.93 2.61 56.49
CA VAL A 77 -1.45 3.23 55.24
C VAL A 77 -0.05 2.77 54.90
N SER A 78 0.85 2.65 55.89
CA SER A 78 2.20 2.13 55.69
C SER A 78 2.18 0.69 55.17
N LEU A 79 1.32 -0.16 55.75
CA LEU A 79 1.16 -1.54 55.33
C LEU A 79 0.57 -1.65 53.92
N MET A 80 -0.38 -0.79 53.55
CA MET A 80 -0.92 -0.72 52.18
C MET A 80 0.16 -0.36 51.15
N LYS A 81 1.01 0.65 51.45
CA LYS A 81 2.12 1.05 50.56
C LYS A 81 3.16 -0.06 50.42
N GLN A 82 3.51 -0.71 51.53
CA GLN A 82 4.42 -1.87 51.51
C GLN A 82 3.84 -3.04 50.72
N GLY A 83 2.53 -3.30 50.86
CA GLY A 83 1.82 -4.31 50.08
C GLY A 83 1.88 -4.04 48.58
N ALA A 84 1.54 -2.82 48.13
CA ALA A 84 1.60 -2.45 46.71
C ALA A 84 3.02 -2.59 46.12
N ALA A 85 4.04 -2.16 46.87
CA ALA A 85 5.44 -2.33 46.47
C ALA A 85 5.87 -3.80 46.42
N ALA A 86 5.37 -4.65 47.33
CA ALA A 86 5.61 -6.09 47.29
C ALA A 86 4.97 -6.75 46.06
N TYR A 87 3.78 -6.34 45.65
CA TYR A 87 3.12 -6.83 44.42
C TYR A 87 3.91 -6.43 43.16
N LEU A 88 4.29 -5.15 43.02
CA LEU A 88 5.13 -4.69 41.89
C LEU A 88 6.50 -5.35 41.88
N GLY A 89 7.13 -5.50 43.05
CA GLY A 89 8.40 -6.19 43.21
C GLY A 89 8.31 -7.67 42.83
N THR A 90 7.17 -8.31 43.10
CA THR A 90 6.91 -9.71 42.71
C THR A 90 6.69 -9.85 41.20
N GLU A 91 5.99 -8.91 40.57
CA GLU A 91 5.84 -8.89 39.10
C GLU A 91 7.19 -8.70 38.40
N ALA A 92 8.00 -7.74 38.84
CA ALA A 92 9.33 -7.50 38.29
C ALA A 92 10.30 -8.67 38.55
N ALA A 93 10.29 -9.22 39.78
CA ALA A 93 11.12 -10.36 40.15
C ALA A 93 10.68 -11.67 39.49
N ASN A 94 9.44 -11.78 39.01
CA ASN A 94 8.97 -12.93 38.25
C ASN A 94 9.14 -12.76 36.73
N ALA A 95 9.18 -11.53 36.22
CA ALA A 95 9.39 -11.27 34.80
C ALA A 95 10.80 -11.64 34.32
N SER A 96 11.85 -11.24 35.06
CA SER A 96 13.23 -11.52 34.64
C SER A 96 13.59 -13.02 34.66
N PRO A 97 13.20 -13.82 35.66
CA PRO A 97 13.43 -15.27 35.63
C PRO A 97 12.59 -15.97 34.57
N LEU A 98 11.38 -15.47 34.25
CA LEU A 98 10.60 -16.01 33.13
C LEU A 98 11.27 -15.73 31.78
N GLN A 99 11.82 -14.53 31.58
CA GLN A 99 12.58 -14.19 30.38
C GLN A 99 13.87 -15.02 30.26
N THR A 100 14.60 -15.19 31.36
CA THR A 100 15.79 -16.07 31.39
C THR A 100 15.40 -17.52 31.14
N LEU A 101 14.33 -18.01 31.76
CA LEU A 101 13.82 -19.37 31.54
C LEU A 101 13.36 -19.57 30.10
N GLU A 102 12.69 -18.58 29.50
CA GLU A 102 12.31 -18.61 28.09
C GLU A 102 13.56 -18.69 27.19
N GLN A 103 14.58 -17.87 27.48
CA GLN A 103 15.85 -17.88 26.76
C GLN A 103 16.59 -19.22 26.91
N ASP A 104 16.61 -19.80 28.10
CA ASP A 104 17.24 -21.09 28.40
C ASP A 104 16.51 -22.24 27.69
N VAL A 105 15.18 -22.22 27.72
CA VAL A 105 14.33 -23.20 27.01
C VAL A 105 14.54 -23.08 25.50
N LEU A 106 14.53 -21.86 24.93
CA LEU A 106 14.82 -21.64 23.52
C LEU A 106 16.23 -22.08 23.15
N SER A 107 17.22 -21.81 24.01
CA SER A 107 18.59 -22.26 23.80
C SER A 107 18.71 -23.77 23.82
N ALA A 108 18.02 -24.46 24.74
CA ALA A 108 17.96 -25.91 24.79
C ALA A 108 17.25 -26.52 23.56
N ILE A 109 16.18 -25.88 23.09
CA ILE A 109 15.46 -26.28 21.86
C ILE A 109 16.32 -26.08 20.61
N ASN A 110 17.08 -24.99 20.55
CA ASN A 110 17.90 -24.64 19.39
C ASN A 110 19.27 -25.34 19.37
N ALA A 111 19.82 -25.74 20.52
CA ALA A 111 21.17 -26.31 20.62
C ALA A 111 21.44 -27.49 19.66
N PRO A 112 20.52 -28.45 19.45
CA PRO A 112 20.73 -29.51 18.48
C PRO A 112 20.88 -28.99 17.04
N THR A 113 20.02 -28.07 16.60
CA THR A 113 20.04 -27.57 15.22
C THR A 113 21.16 -26.56 14.97
N GLU A 114 21.51 -25.75 15.98
CA GLU A 114 22.69 -24.88 15.93
C GLU A 114 23.96 -25.70 15.77
N THR A 115 24.07 -26.82 16.48
CA THR A 115 25.24 -27.71 16.37
C THR A 115 25.29 -28.43 15.01
N LEU A 116 24.14 -28.88 14.49
CA LEU A 116 24.09 -29.71 13.27
C LEU A 116 24.07 -28.90 11.97
N VAL A 117 23.41 -27.74 11.97
CA VAL A 117 23.07 -26.94 10.77
C VAL A 117 23.56 -25.49 10.89
N GLY A 118 24.06 -25.06 12.06
CA GLY A 118 24.51 -23.69 12.29
C GLY A 118 23.36 -22.67 12.27
N ARG A 119 22.13 -23.11 12.55
CA ARG A 119 20.92 -22.30 12.52
C ARG A 119 19.94 -22.70 13.63
N PRO A 120 19.21 -21.75 14.21
CA PRO A 120 18.25 -22.04 15.26
C PRO A 120 17.01 -22.72 14.67
N LEU A 121 16.31 -23.51 15.48
CA LEU A 121 15.03 -24.08 15.09
C LEU A 121 13.93 -22.99 15.16
N ILE A 122 13.97 -22.18 16.22
CA ILE A 122 13.07 -21.07 16.49
C ILE A 122 13.89 -19.83 16.83
N GLY A 123 13.67 -18.74 16.12
CA GLY A 123 14.33 -17.45 16.40
C GLY A 123 14.39 -16.56 15.17
N ASN A 124 14.40 -15.25 15.37
CA ASN A 124 14.60 -14.32 14.25
C ASN A 124 16.07 -14.31 13.82
N GLY A 125 16.30 -13.99 12.55
CA GLY A 125 17.63 -13.75 12.05
C GLY A 125 18.24 -12.48 12.63
N THR A 126 19.55 -12.50 12.87
CA THR A 126 20.30 -11.34 13.35
C THR A 126 20.32 -10.24 12.30
N ASN A 127 20.01 -9.00 12.68
CA ASN A 127 20.11 -7.88 11.76
C ASN A 127 21.58 -7.61 11.38
N GLY A 128 21.82 -7.22 10.14
CA GLY A 128 23.12 -6.70 9.72
C GLY A 128 23.44 -5.38 10.42
N ALA A 129 24.72 -5.16 10.73
CA ALA A 129 25.16 -3.93 11.37
C ALA A 129 25.00 -2.70 10.45
N SER A 130 24.44 -1.62 10.97
CA SER A 130 24.28 -0.35 10.23
C SER A 130 25.63 0.22 9.78
N GLY A 131 25.65 0.80 8.57
CA GLY A 131 26.84 1.40 7.96
C GLY A 131 27.86 0.39 7.44
N THR A 132 27.57 -0.92 7.44
CA THR A 132 28.51 -1.97 7.00
C THR A 132 28.07 -2.68 5.72
N GLY A 133 26.83 -2.49 5.28
CA GLY A 133 26.21 -3.26 4.20
C GLY A 133 26.06 -4.75 4.52
N GLN A 134 26.20 -5.15 5.79
CA GLN A 134 26.11 -6.56 6.19
C GLN A 134 24.70 -7.11 5.93
N ALA A 135 24.62 -8.30 5.33
CA ALA A 135 23.34 -8.98 5.16
C ALA A 135 22.72 -9.37 6.51
N GLY A 136 21.40 -9.34 6.57
CA GLY A 136 20.64 -9.93 7.68
C GLY A 136 20.77 -11.45 7.68
N GLY A 137 20.92 -12.03 8.87
CA GLY A 137 20.94 -13.46 9.07
C GLY A 137 19.60 -14.11 8.74
N ALA A 138 19.62 -15.39 8.39
CA ALA A 138 18.39 -16.15 8.17
C ALA A 138 17.64 -16.36 9.49
N GLY A 139 16.30 -16.37 9.43
CA GLY A 139 15.45 -16.81 10.53
C GLY A 139 15.65 -18.30 10.84
N GLY A 140 15.14 -18.72 12.00
CA GLY A 140 15.14 -20.10 12.44
C GLY A 140 14.36 -21.01 11.50
N LEU A 141 14.70 -22.30 11.49
CA LEU A 141 14.21 -23.26 10.49
C LEU A 141 12.68 -23.40 10.48
N LEU A 142 12.03 -23.38 11.65
CA LEU A 142 10.57 -23.53 11.76
C LEU A 142 9.86 -22.19 11.92
N ILE A 143 10.28 -21.38 12.88
CA ILE A 143 9.62 -20.12 13.20
C ILE A 143 10.70 -19.06 13.35
N GLY A 144 10.62 -18.01 12.53
CA GLY A 144 11.58 -16.93 12.58
C GLY A 144 11.50 -16.03 11.37
N ASN A 145 11.42 -14.73 11.62
CA ASN A 145 11.61 -13.73 10.58
C ASN A 145 13.09 -13.68 10.18
N GLY A 146 13.35 -13.32 8.94
CA GLY A 146 14.71 -12.98 8.52
C GLY A 146 15.18 -11.68 9.17
N GLY A 147 16.49 -11.55 9.42
CA GLY A 147 17.08 -10.32 9.93
C GLY A 147 17.09 -9.22 8.86
N ASN A 148 16.96 -7.97 9.26
CA ASN A 148 17.10 -6.84 8.33
C ASN A 148 18.56 -6.70 7.87
N GLY A 149 18.76 -6.31 6.61
CA GLY A 149 20.06 -5.94 6.10
C GLY A 149 20.55 -4.63 6.72
N GLY A 150 21.84 -4.55 7.04
CA GLY A 150 22.50 -3.34 7.51
C GLY A 150 22.60 -2.30 6.39
N SER A 151 22.48 -1.02 6.73
CA SER A 151 22.74 0.05 5.75
C SER A 151 24.20 0.05 5.29
N GLY A 152 24.47 0.49 4.07
CA GLY A 152 25.82 0.66 3.55
C GLY A 152 26.46 1.99 3.98
N ALA A 153 27.79 2.01 4.15
CA ALA A 153 28.57 3.25 4.16
C ALA A 153 28.60 3.91 2.76
N ALA A 154 29.11 5.13 2.64
CA ALA A 154 29.25 5.80 1.35
C ALA A 154 29.98 4.91 0.32
N GLY A 155 29.42 4.77 -0.89
CA GLY A 155 29.92 3.88 -1.94
C GLY A 155 29.64 2.38 -1.72
N GLN A 156 29.03 2.01 -0.60
CA GLN A 156 28.73 0.62 -0.24
C GLN A 156 27.24 0.33 -0.34
N THR A 157 26.91 -0.83 -0.93
CA THR A 157 25.53 -1.30 -1.04
C THR A 157 24.92 -1.61 0.31
N GLY A 158 23.61 -1.46 0.42
CA GLY A 158 22.88 -1.98 1.57
C GLY A 158 22.92 -3.50 1.60
N GLY A 159 22.93 -4.08 2.80
CA GLY A 159 22.91 -5.52 2.98
C GLY A 159 21.57 -6.12 2.57
N ALA A 160 21.56 -7.33 2.03
CA ALA A 160 20.31 -8.04 1.78
C ALA A 160 19.59 -8.36 3.10
N GLY A 161 18.27 -8.35 3.10
CA GLY A 161 17.46 -8.91 4.17
C GLY A 161 17.59 -10.44 4.19
N GLY A 162 17.61 -11.01 5.39
CA GLY A 162 17.67 -12.45 5.59
C GLY A 162 16.37 -13.15 5.17
N ALA A 163 16.48 -14.39 4.73
CA ALA A 163 15.31 -15.25 4.50
C ALA A 163 14.68 -15.70 5.82
N ALA A 164 13.36 -15.85 5.85
CA ALA A 164 12.67 -16.57 6.92
C ALA A 164 12.81 -18.09 6.77
N GLY A 165 12.35 -18.83 7.79
CA GLY A 165 12.29 -20.31 7.78
C GLY A 165 11.00 -20.86 7.18
N LEU A 166 10.34 -21.76 7.90
CA LEU A 166 9.04 -22.32 7.50
C LEU A 166 7.90 -21.30 7.69
N ILE A 167 7.89 -20.61 8.82
CA ILE A 167 6.94 -19.55 9.17
C ILE A 167 7.73 -18.29 9.59
N GLY A 168 7.44 -17.16 8.95
CA GLY A 168 8.06 -15.86 9.27
C GLY A 168 8.17 -14.97 8.05
N ASN A 169 8.32 -13.66 8.25
CA ASN A 169 8.52 -12.70 7.17
C ASN A 169 9.99 -12.58 6.81
N GLY A 170 10.28 -12.33 5.54
CA GLY A 170 11.62 -11.99 5.10
C GLY A 170 12.08 -10.66 5.70
N GLY A 171 13.39 -10.54 5.95
CA GLY A 171 13.99 -9.32 6.47
C GLY A 171 13.98 -8.19 5.44
N ILE A 172 13.93 -6.95 5.89
CA ILE A 172 13.98 -5.77 5.01
C ILE A 172 15.42 -5.59 4.51
N GLY A 173 15.60 -5.24 3.24
CA GLY A 173 16.91 -4.88 2.69
C GLY A 173 17.45 -3.57 3.29
N GLY A 174 18.75 -3.51 3.54
CA GLY A 174 19.41 -2.31 4.06
C GLY A 174 19.45 -1.19 3.02
N ALA A 175 19.44 0.06 3.47
CA ALA A 175 19.65 1.20 2.56
C ALA A 175 21.08 1.22 1.99
N GLY A 176 21.24 1.58 0.72
CA GLY A 176 22.53 1.85 0.11
C GLY A 176 23.14 3.14 0.67
N GLY A 177 24.45 3.17 0.87
CA GLY A 177 25.14 4.43 1.12
C GLY A 177 25.24 5.27 -0.15
N ALA A 178 25.69 6.52 -0.04
CA ALA A 178 25.74 7.44 -1.19
C ALA A 178 26.40 6.80 -2.43
N GLY A 179 25.72 6.87 -3.57
CA GLY A 179 26.13 6.31 -4.86
C GLY A 179 25.90 4.81 -5.02
N ALA A 180 25.38 4.11 -4.00
CA ALA A 180 25.27 2.66 -4.00
C ALA A 180 23.82 2.17 -3.88
N ALA A 181 23.59 0.94 -4.34
CA ALA A 181 22.26 0.33 -4.36
C ALA A 181 21.77 -0.07 -2.96
N GLY A 182 20.45 -0.06 -2.79
CA GLY A 182 19.79 -0.70 -1.66
C GLY A 182 19.90 -2.22 -1.72
N GLY A 183 19.87 -2.87 -0.55
CA GLY A 183 19.89 -4.32 -0.45
C GLY A 183 18.55 -4.93 -0.84
N ALA A 184 18.56 -6.15 -1.36
CA ALA A 184 17.33 -6.90 -1.63
C ALA A 184 16.58 -7.23 -0.33
N GLY A 185 15.25 -7.30 -0.39
CA GLY A 185 14.43 -7.86 0.68
C GLY A 185 14.58 -9.38 0.75
N GLY A 186 14.48 -9.94 1.95
CA GLY A 186 14.56 -11.37 2.19
C GLY A 186 13.30 -12.12 1.78
N THR A 187 13.42 -13.41 1.49
CA THR A 187 12.25 -14.24 1.18
C THR A 187 11.43 -14.52 2.43
N GLY A 188 10.10 -14.50 2.28
CA GLY A 188 9.15 -14.94 3.29
C GLY A 188 9.25 -16.44 3.57
N GLY A 189 8.61 -16.87 4.65
CA GLY A 189 8.63 -18.25 5.11
C GLY A 189 7.98 -19.18 4.10
N PHE A 190 8.46 -20.42 4.04
CA PHE A 190 8.01 -21.38 3.03
C PHE A 190 6.49 -21.61 3.06
N LEU A 191 5.89 -21.77 4.25
CA LEU A 191 4.44 -21.99 4.40
C LEU A 191 3.66 -20.69 4.59
N LEU A 192 4.18 -19.80 5.44
CA LEU A 192 3.52 -18.53 5.76
C LEU A 192 4.57 -17.45 6.01
N GLY A 193 4.47 -16.37 5.24
CA GLY A 193 5.34 -15.23 5.40
C GLY A 193 5.34 -14.33 4.18
N ASN A 194 5.32 -13.02 4.44
CA ASN A 194 5.53 -12.03 3.41
C ASN A 194 7.02 -11.94 3.07
N GLY A 195 7.32 -11.59 1.82
CA GLY A 195 8.65 -11.14 1.46
C GLY A 195 9.01 -9.81 2.13
N GLY A 196 10.29 -9.62 2.45
CA GLY A 196 10.78 -8.37 3.01
C GLY A 196 10.85 -7.26 1.97
N ALA A 197 10.68 -6.00 2.37
CA ALA A 197 10.84 -4.89 1.45
C ALA A 197 12.30 -4.74 0.98
N GLY A 198 12.50 -4.24 -0.24
CA GLY A 198 13.80 -3.83 -0.74
C GLY A 198 14.30 -2.55 -0.05
N GLY A 199 15.61 -2.45 0.10
CA GLY A 199 16.26 -1.29 0.71
C GLY A 199 16.27 -0.07 -0.21
N LEU A 200 16.31 1.12 0.37
CA LEU A 200 16.43 2.37 -0.39
C LEU A 200 17.77 2.45 -1.12
N GLY A 201 17.78 2.96 -2.35
CA GLY A 201 19.00 3.35 -3.04
C GLY A 201 19.62 4.59 -2.41
N GLY A 202 20.96 4.62 -2.32
CA GLY A 202 21.68 5.74 -1.74
C GLY A 202 21.65 7.00 -2.62
N THR A 203 21.76 8.17 -2.00
CA THR A 203 21.82 9.46 -2.73
C THR A 203 22.95 9.49 -3.75
N GLY A 204 22.77 10.14 -4.88
CA GLY A 204 23.71 10.12 -6.00
C GLY A 204 23.45 8.99 -7.00
N GLY A 205 22.18 8.59 -7.15
CA GLY A 205 21.77 7.66 -8.21
C GLY A 205 21.77 6.17 -7.84
N GLY A 206 21.84 5.83 -6.55
CA GLY A 206 21.78 4.44 -6.11
C GLY A 206 20.45 3.77 -6.47
N VAL A 207 20.47 2.56 -7.03
CA VAL A 207 19.25 1.82 -7.38
C VAL A 207 18.57 1.28 -6.12
N GLY A 208 17.23 1.31 -6.08
CA GLY A 208 16.45 0.68 -5.01
C GLY A 208 16.58 -0.84 -5.04
N GLY A 209 16.65 -1.46 -3.86
CA GLY A 209 16.71 -2.90 -3.72
C GLY A 209 15.41 -3.58 -4.16
N VAL A 210 15.49 -4.78 -4.71
CA VAL A 210 14.29 -5.57 -5.05
C VAL A 210 13.57 -6.03 -3.79
N GLY A 211 12.23 -6.11 -3.83
CA GLY A 211 11.43 -6.74 -2.79
C GLY A 211 11.62 -8.25 -2.77
N GLY A 212 11.52 -8.84 -1.59
CA GLY A 212 11.59 -10.29 -1.38
C GLY A 212 10.32 -11.00 -1.82
N ASN A 213 10.44 -12.26 -2.20
CA ASN A 213 9.29 -13.09 -2.59
C ASN A 213 8.60 -13.70 -1.36
N ALA A 214 7.28 -13.89 -1.43
CA ALA A 214 6.58 -14.89 -0.63
C ALA A 214 6.63 -16.26 -1.31
N MET A 215 6.37 -17.33 -0.55
CA MET A 215 6.45 -18.71 -1.05
C MET A 215 5.06 -19.33 -1.22
N LEU A 216 4.45 -19.86 -0.16
CA LEU A 216 3.13 -20.50 -0.23
C LEU A 216 1.99 -19.52 0.09
N LEU A 217 2.00 -18.95 1.30
CA LEU A 217 1.03 -17.95 1.76
C LEU A 217 1.76 -16.67 2.16
N GLY A 218 1.37 -15.55 1.57
CA GLY A 218 1.93 -14.24 1.89
C GLY A 218 2.08 -13.37 0.66
N ASN A 219 2.30 -12.08 0.90
CA ASN A 219 2.50 -11.08 -0.13
C ASN A 219 3.99 -10.90 -0.44
N GLY A 220 4.30 -10.55 -1.69
CA GLY A 220 5.62 -10.09 -2.05
C GLY A 220 5.98 -8.78 -1.34
N GLY A 221 7.26 -8.59 -1.04
CA GLY A 221 7.76 -7.35 -0.47
C GLY A 221 7.79 -6.23 -1.51
N ALA A 222 7.58 -4.99 -1.08
CA ALA A 222 7.71 -3.84 -1.98
C ALA A 222 9.18 -3.64 -2.40
N GLY A 223 9.39 -3.11 -3.60
CA GLY A 223 10.70 -2.65 -4.05
C GLY A 223 11.13 -1.35 -3.36
N GLY A 224 12.44 -1.19 -3.18
CA GLY A 224 13.03 -0.01 -2.57
C GLY A 224 13.01 1.21 -3.50
N LEU A 225 12.97 2.41 -2.94
CA LEU A 225 13.03 3.64 -3.73
C LEU A 225 14.43 3.83 -4.31
N GLY A 226 14.52 4.38 -5.52
CA GLY A 226 15.77 4.82 -6.12
C GLY A 226 16.29 6.12 -5.48
N GLY A 227 17.61 6.23 -5.39
CA GLY A 227 18.30 7.37 -4.80
C GLY A 227 18.30 8.58 -5.73
N ALA A 228 17.91 9.74 -5.21
CA ALA A 228 17.96 10.99 -5.96
C ALA A 228 19.41 11.43 -6.25
N ALA A 229 19.62 12.08 -7.39
CA ALA A 229 20.91 12.65 -7.77
C ALA A 229 20.85 14.18 -7.92
N ALA A 230 21.95 14.83 -7.55
CA ALA A 230 22.16 16.28 -7.69
C ALA A 230 23.36 16.55 -8.61
N GLY A 231 23.34 17.68 -9.31
CA GLY A 231 24.31 18.02 -10.35
C GLY A 231 24.08 17.23 -11.65
N ALA A 232 25.18 16.76 -12.25
CA ALA A 232 25.23 16.07 -13.55
C ALA A 232 24.93 14.55 -13.48
N GLY A 233 24.35 14.07 -12.38
CA GLY A 233 24.13 12.64 -12.15
C GLY A 233 22.68 12.21 -12.38
N ASP A 234 22.51 10.97 -12.83
CA ASP A 234 21.21 10.33 -13.05
C ASP A 234 20.58 9.85 -11.74
N GLY A 235 19.24 9.90 -11.67
CA GLY A 235 18.49 9.32 -10.57
C GLY A 235 18.50 7.79 -10.62
N GLY A 236 18.57 7.14 -9.46
CA GLY A 236 18.59 5.68 -9.39
C GLY A 236 17.22 5.09 -9.71
N ALA A 237 17.15 3.96 -10.40
CA ALA A 237 15.88 3.27 -10.61
C ALA A 237 15.28 2.77 -9.28
N GLY A 238 13.96 2.68 -9.21
CA GLY A 238 13.27 1.97 -8.14
C GLY A 238 13.45 0.46 -8.27
N GLY A 239 13.47 -0.24 -7.14
CA GLY A 239 13.55 -1.70 -7.11
C GLY A 239 12.23 -2.34 -7.53
N ALA A 240 12.29 -3.52 -8.15
CA ALA A 240 11.08 -4.28 -8.45
C ALA A 240 10.43 -4.81 -7.15
N GLY A 241 9.11 -4.94 -7.14
CA GLY A 241 8.38 -5.66 -6.10
C GLY A 241 8.59 -7.17 -6.18
N GLY A 242 8.50 -7.84 -5.04
CA GLY A 242 8.61 -9.29 -4.94
C GLY A 242 7.33 -10.01 -5.35
N THR A 243 7.45 -11.30 -5.67
CA THR A 243 6.30 -12.13 -6.05
C THR A 243 5.45 -12.54 -4.84
N GLY A 244 4.13 -12.62 -5.04
CA GLY A 244 3.17 -13.14 -4.06
C GLY A 244 3.17 -14.67 -3.96
N GLY A 245 2.60 -15.20 -2.88
CA GLY A 245 2.55 -16.64 -2.59
C GLY A 245 1.69 -17.45 -3.56
N LEU A 246 2.02 -18.75 -3.69
CA LEU A 246 1.42 -19.69 -4.63
C LEU A 246 -0.05 -20.04 -4.34
N LEU A 247 -0.49 -19.99 -3.08
CA LEU A 247 -1.88 -20.29 -2.73
C LEU A 247 -2.70 -19.00 -2.65
N VAL A 248 -2.23 -18.06 -1.83
CA VAL A 248 -2.84 -16.74 -1.64
C VAL A 248 -1.73 -15.73 -1.38
N GLY A 249 -1.71 -14.66 -2.16
CA GLY A 249 -0.74 -13.59 -2.02
C GLY A 249 -0.81 -12.57 -3.15
N ALA A 250 -0.63 -11.30 -2.81
CA ALA A 250 -0.43 -10.23 -3.77
C ALA A 250 1.07 -10.06 -4.08
N GLY A 251 1.38 -9.62 -5.30
CA GLY A 251 2.70 -9.12 -5.62
C GLY A 251 3.02 -7.83 -4.86
N GLY A 252 4.29 -7.60 -4.56
CA GLY A 252 4.74 -6.35 -3.94
C GLY A 252 4.74 -5.21 -4.94
N ASN A 253 4.55 -3.97 -4.48
CA ASN A 253 4.63 -2.81 -5.36
C ASN A 253 6.08 -2.52 -5.77
N GLY A 254 6.28 -1.98 -6.96
CA GLY A 254 7.56 -1.45 -7.40
C GLY A 254 7.94 -0.17 -6.68
N GLY A 255 9.23 0.05 -6.48
CA GLY A 255 9.77 1.25 -5.85
C GLY A 255 9.73 2.46 -6.78
N VAL A 256 9.62 3.67 -6.21
CA VAL A 256 9.70 4.92 -6.96
C VAL A 256 11.12 5.15 -7.47
N GLY A 257 11.27 5.66 -8.69
CA GLY A 257 12.55 6.10 -9.24
C GLY A 257 13.07 7.39 -8.59
N GLY A 258 14.39 7.51 -8.47
CA GLY A 258 15.06 8.66 -7.88
C GLY A 258 14.98 9.90 -8.78
N ALA A 259 14.80 11.07 -8.18
CA ALA A 259 14.82 12.33 -8.91
C ALA A 259 16.22 12.68 -9.45
N ALA A 260 16.29 13.50 -10.49
CA ALA A 260 17.54 14.07 -11.01
C ALA A 260 17.43 15.59 -11.17
N THR A 261 18.51 16.32 -10.87
CA THR A 261 18.56 17.74 -11.21
C THR A 261 18.86 17.92 -12.71
N THR A 262 19.90 17.27 -13.22
CA THR A 262 20.19 17.24 -14.66
C THR A 262 20.44 15.80 -15.08
N GLY A 263 20.18 15.44 -16.33
CA GLY A 263 20.33 14.07 -16.81
C GLY A 263 19.01 13.29 -16.80
N VAL A 264 19.08 11.98 -16.56
CA VAL A 264 17.95 11.06 -16.59
C VAL A 264 17.51 10.76 -15.16
N ALA A 265 16.25 11.05 -14.82
CA ALA A 265 15.68 10.60 -13.56
C ALA A 265 15.38 9.09 -13.61
N GLY A 266 15.41 8.45 -12.44
CA GLY A 266 15.31 7.00 -12.35
C GLY A 266 13.96 6.47 -12.78
N ALA A 267 13.94 5.33 -13.47
CA ALA A 267 12.70 4.61 -13.75
C ALA A 267 12.05 4.11 -12.45
N GLY A 268 10.72 4.01 -12.44
CA GLY A 268 10.00 3.27 -11.42
C GLY A 268 10.24 1.77 -11.54
N GLY A 269 10.27 1.07 -10.41
CA GLY A 269 10.40 -0.39 -10.38
C GLY A 269 9.13 -1.10 -10.85
N ALA A 270 9.28 -2.28 -11.42
CA ALA A 270 8.13 -3.11 -11.77
C ALA A 270 7.38 -3.59 -10.51
N GLY A 271 6.06 -3.71 -10.61
CA GLY A 271 5.26 -4.45 -9.63
C GLY A 271 5.57 -5.94 -9.68
N GLY A 272 5.41 -6.61 -8.54
CA GLY A 272 5.62 -8.05 -8.41
C GLY A 272 4.44 -8.83 -8.95
N ASN A 273 4.70 -10.02 -9.49
CA ASN A 273 3.65 -10.90 -9.98
C ASN A 273 2.98 -11.66 -8.82
N ALA A 274 1.72 -12.05 -9.00
CA ALA A 274 1.01 -12.98 -8.13
C ALA A 274 0.53 -14.19 -8.95
N ASN A 275 0.82 -15.40 -8.46
CA ASN A 275 0.46 -16.66 -9.12
C ASN A 275 -0.24 -17.60 -8.13
N GLY A 276 -1.37 -17.16 -7.61
CA GLY A 276 -2.20 -17.83 -6.62
C GLY A 276 -3.10 -18.92 -7.20
N LEU A 277 -3.62 -19.79 -6.33
CA LEU A 277 -4.53 -20.87 -6.72
C LEU A 277 -5.96 -20.37 -6.96
N PHE A 278 -6.46 -19.42 -6.15
CA PHE A 278 -7.86 -18.95 -6.26
C PHE A 278 -7.97 -17.43 -6.40
N ALA A 279 -7.01 -16.68 -5.85
CA ALA A 279 -7.00 -15.23 -5.89
C ALA A 279 -5.57 -14.72 -6.09
N SER A 280 -5.38 -13.83 -7.07
CA SER A 280 -4.07 -13.32 -7.47
C SER A 280 -4.13 -11.86 -7.83
N PHE A 281 -3.37 -11.02 -7.14
CA PHE A 281 -3.32 -9.59 -7.38
C PHE A 281 -1.88 -9.17 -7.66
N GLY A 282 -1.59 -8.76 -8.90
CA GLY A 282 -0.29 -8.18 -9.24
C GLY A 282 -0.04 -6.89 -8.47
N GLY A 283 1.22 -6.63 -8.11
CA GLY A 283 1.63 -5.39 -7.45
C GLY A 283 1.66 -4.21 -8.41
N ASP A 284 1.48 -3.01 -7.90
CA ASP A 284 1.55 -1.79 -8.73
C ASP A 284 3.00 -1.48 -9.15
N GLY A 285 3.17 -0.90 -10.33
CA GLY A 285 4.43 -0.34 -10.78
C GLY A 285 4.78 0.95 -10.02
N GLY A 286 6.06 1.15 -9.74
CA GLY A 286 6.55 2.37 -9.08
C GLY A 286 6.49 3.58 -10.01
N THR A 287 6.33 4.78 -9.46
CA THR A 287 6.40 6.00 -10.27
C THR A 287 7.83 6.29 -10.72
N GLY A 288 8.02 6.86 -11.92
CA GLY A 288 9.30 7.38 -12.37
C GLY A 288 9.72 8.63 -11.59
N GLY A 289 11.03 8.84 -11.48
CA GLY A 289 11.61 10.00 -10.82
C GLY A 289 11.43 11.29 -11.62
N ALA A 290 11.27 12.41 -10.95
CA ALA A 290 11.19 13.72 -11.61
C ALA A 290 12.57 14.27 -11.99
N ALA A 291 12.64 15.01 -13.10
CA ALA A 291 13.84 15.71 -13.55
C ALA A 291 13.63 17.23 -13.53
N THR A 292 14.64 18.02 -13.10
CA THR A 292 14.58 19.48 -13.28
C THR A 292 14.92 19.86 -14.72
N THR A 293 16.04 19.38 -15.26
CA THR A 293 16.35 19.42 -16.68
C THR A 293 16.75 18.02 -17.17
N GLY A 294 16.50 17.72 -18.44
CA GLY A 294 16.77 16.40 -19.02
C GLY A 294 15.50 15.54 -19.09
N THR A 295 15.61 14.25 -18.78
CA THR A 295 14.51 13.30 -18.99
C THR A 295 13.92 12.78 -17.68
N GLY A 296 12.61 12.91 -17.52
CA GLY A 296 11.88 12.27 -16.42
C GLY A 296 11.94 10.74 -16.54
N GLY A 297 11.93 10.04 -15.40
CA GLY A 297 12.01 8.59 -15.37
C GLY A 297 10.71 7.95 -15.86
N VAL A 298 10.79 6.82 -16.57
CA VAL A 298 9.58 6.09 -16.96
C VAL A 298 8.90 5.47 -15.73
N GLY A 299 7.58 5.34 -15.76
CA GLY A 299 6.84 4.58 -14.76
C GLY A 299 7.11 3.08 -14.88
N GLY A 300 7.11 2.39 -13.76
CA GLY A 300 7.27 0.93 -13.70
C GLY A 300 6.04 0.21 -14.22
N VAL A 301 6.23 -0.96 -14.82
CA VAL A 301 5.10 -1.82 -15.23
C VAL A 301 4.40 -2.40 -14.00
N GLY A 302 3.07 -2.55 -14.05
CA GLY A 302 2.33 -3.31 -13.06
C GLY A 302 2.63 -4.81 -13.17
N GLY A 303 2.55 -5.52 -12.06
CA GLY A 303 2.74 -6.97 -12.02
C GLY A 303 1.52 -7.74 -12.52
N ASP A 304 1.74 -8.94 -13.01
CA ASP A 304 0.65 -9.81 -13.48
C ASP A 304 -0.04 -10.52 -12.30
N GLY A 305 -1.35 -10.71 -12.41
CA GLY A 305 -2.14 -11.58 -11.54
C GLY A 305 -2.63 -12.81 -12.31
N PHE A 306 -2.20 -14.01 -11.91
CA PHE A 306 -2.62 -15.27 -12.52
C PHE A 306 -3.28 -16.20 -11.50
N ALA A 307 -4.58 -16.50 -11.64
CA ALA A 307 -5.30 -17.48 -10.83
C ALA A 307 -5.28 -18.86 -11.51
N ARG A 308 -4.93 -19.93 -10.78
CA ARG A 308 -4.67 -21.27 -11.33
C ARG A 308 -5.74 -22.33 -11.01
N GLY A 309 -6.87 -21.96 -10.43
CA GLY A 309 -7.82 -22.89 -9.86
C GLY A 309 -8.50 -23.69 -10.96
N PRO A 310 -8.34 -25.02 -11.05
CA PRO A 310 -8.97 -25.78 -12.13
C PRO A 310 -10.51 -25.84 -11.99
N PHE A 311 -11.01 -25.59 -10.79
CA PHE A 311 -12.43 -25.58 -10.45
C PHE A 311 -12.75 -24.49 -9.42
N GLY A 312 -13.98 -23.96 -9.47
CA GLY A 312 -14.50 -23.08 -8.42
C GLY A 312 -14.50 -21.60 -8.80
N LEU A 313 -13.93 -20.75 -7.96
CA LEU A 313 -13.89 -19.30 -8.18
C LEU A 313 -12.43 -18.86 -8.35
N ASP A 314 -12.13 -18.27 -9.50
CA ASP A 314 -10.83 -17.67 -9.79
C ASP A 314 -10.99 -16.15 -9.88
N ILE A 315 -10.20 -15.43 -9.09
CA ILE A 315 -10.16 -13.96 -9.09
C ILE A 315 -8.74 -13.53 -9.41
N ALA A 316 -8.54 -12.77 -10.48
CA ALA A 316 -7.22 -12.29 -10.85
C ALA A 316 -7.26 -10.81 -11.27
N SER A 317 -6.33 -10.02 -10.76
CA SER A 317 -6.08 -8.69 -11.34
C SER A 317 -4.61 -8.42 -11.55
N GLY A 318 -4.29 -7.79 -12.68
CA GLY A 318 -3.00 -7.15 -12.86
C GLY A 318 -2.89 -5.89 -12.00
N GLY A 319 -1.67 -5.56 -11.59
CA GLY A 319 -1.37 -4.30 -10.89
C GLY A 319 -1.36 -3.12 -11.84
N THR A 320 -1.57 -1.91 -11.33
CA THR A 320 -1.52 -0.69 -12.15
C THR A 320 -0.09 -0.36 -12.56
N GLY A 321 0.07 0.28 -13.71
CA GLY A 321 1.34 0.84 -14.13
C GLY A 321 1.65 2.13 -13.37
N GLY A 322 2.92 2.35 -13.04
CA GLY A 322 3.37 3.55 -12.35
C GLY A 322 3.32 4.79 -13.25
N ALA A 323 3.10 5.96 -12.65
CA ALA A 323 3.17 7.22 -13.40
C ALA A 323 4.59 7.52 -13.88
N GLY A 324 4.72 8.15 -15.05
CA GLY A 324 5.97 8.71 -15.53
C GLY A 324 6.40 9.94 -14.74
N GLY A 325 7.70 10.13 -14.62
CA GLY A 325 8.30 11.26 -13.91
C GLY A 325 8.17 12.56 -14.69
N ALA A 326 7.82 13.64 -13.99
CA ALA A 326 7.76 14.97 -14.59
C ALA A 326 9.17 15.48 -14.99
N ALA A 327 9.23 16.39 -15.96
CA ALA A 327 10.44 17.14 -16.28
C ALA A 327 10.11 18.65 -16.29
N MET A 328 10.92 19.54 -15.72
CA MET A 328 10.67 20.97 -16.00
C MET A 328 11.09 21.28 -17.45
N SER A 329 12.36 21.04 -17.81
CA SER A 329 12.82 21.22 -19.19
C SER A 329 13.38 19.93 -19.79
N GLY A 330 12.76 19.42 -20.85
CA GLY A 330 13.24 18.27 -21.61
C GLY A 330 12.12 17.30 -21.98
N ILE A 331 12.30 16.01 -21.68
CA ILE A 331 11.31 14.97 -22.03
C ILE A 331 10.81 14.34 -20.74
N ALA A 332 9.53 14.43 -20.42
CA ALA A 332 8.97 13.75 -19.25
C ALA A 332 8.83 12.24 -19.52
N GLY A 333 8.87 11.45 -18.46
CA GLY A 333 8.81 9.99 -18.56
C GLY A 333 7.43 9.49 -18.97
N THR A 334 7.38 8.41 -19.73
CA THR A 334 6.12 7.73 -20.06
C THR A 334 5.56 7.00 -18.84
N GLY A 335 4.24 6.85 -18.77
CA GLY A 335 3.60 5.96 -17.80
C GLY A 335 3.95 4.50 -18.07
N GLY A 336 3.99 3.69 -17.02
CA GLY A 336 4.21 2.25 -17.10
C GLY A 336 2.95 1.53 -17.57
N ALA A 337 3.11 0.39 -18.25
CA ALA A 337 1.97 -0.45 -18.61
C ALA A 337 1.34 -1.08 -17.35
N GLY A 338 0.02 -1.26 -17.37
CA GLY A 338 -0.67 -2.09 -16.38
C GLY A 338 -0.36 -3.57 -16.58
N GLY A 339 -0.34 -4.33 -15.50
CA GLY A 339 -0.13 -5.77 -15.52
C GLY A 339 -1.35 -6.52 -16.06
N SER A 340 -1.13 -7.73 -16.54
CA SER A 340 -2.21 -8.58 -17.04
C SER A 340 -2.90 -9.32 -15.89
N GLY A 341 -4.23 -9.48 -15.99
CA GLY A 341 -4.99 -10.45 -15.22
C GLY A 341 -5.26 -11.68 -16.07
N ALA A 342 -5.12 -12.89 -15.52
CA ALA A 342 -5.56 -14.10 -16.18
C ALA A 342 -5.98 -15.20 -15.20
N ALA A 343 -6.89 -16.06 -15.64
CA ALA A 343 -7.30 -17.26 -14.94
C ALA A 343 -7.04 -18.52 -15.79
N ALA A 344 -6.95 -19.69 -15.14
CA ALA A 344 -6.83 -20.99 -15.78
C ALA A 344 -8.05 -21.90 -15.56
N GLY A 345 -9.09 -21.39 -14.89
CA GLY A 345 -10.32 -22.10 -14.57
C GLY A 345 -10.98 -22.74 -15.77
N LEU A 346 -11.32 -24.03 -15.65
CA LEU A 346 -12.05 -24.77 -16.68
C LEU A 346 -13.53 -24.89 -16.32
N ILE A 347 -13.84 -25.07 -15.02
CA ILE A 347 -15.21 -25.28 -14.51
C ILE A 347 -15.45 -24.35 -13.31
N GLY A 348 -16.21 -23.29 -13.49
CA GLY A 348 -16.39 -22.33 -12.41
C GLY A 348 -16.78 -20.92 -12.83
N MET A 349 -16.46 -19.97 -11.94
CA MET A 349 -16.57 -18.55 -12.23
C MET A 349 -15.17 -17.90 -12.21
N ASP A 350 -14.76 -17.35 -13.34
CA ASP A 350 -13.51 -16.59 -13.47
C ASP A 350 -13.85 -15.10 -13.52
N LEU A 351 -13.18 -14.29 -12.69
CA LEU A 351 -13.36 -12.85 -12.64
C LEU A 351 -12.00 -12.15 -12.71
N VAL A 352 -11.72 -11.57 -13.87
CA VAL A 352 -10.38 -11.16 -14.25
C VAL A 352 -10.34 -9.70 -14.70
N GLY A 353 -9.40 -8.94 -14.14
CA GLY A 353 -9.16 -7.53 -14.49
C GLY A 353 -7.72 -7.27 -14.94
N GLY A 354 -7.55 -6.51 -16.01
CA GLY A 354 -6.26 -5.93 -16.36
C GLY A 354 -5.97 -4.71 -15.49
N GLY A 355 -4.70 -4.49 -15.15
CA GLY A 355 -4.28 -3.29 -14.44
C GLY A 355 -4.37 -2.05 -15.33
N ALA A 356 -4.69 -0.89 -14.78
CA ALA A 356 -4.65 0.36 -15.54
C ALA A 356 -3.22 0.76 -15.90
N GLY A 357 -3.03 1.41 -17.05
CA GLY A 357 -1.76 2.04 -17.42
C GLY A 357 -1.50 3.30 -16.58
N GLY A 358 -0.23 3.58 -16.31
CA GLY A 358 0.19 4.75 -15.54
C GLY A 358 0.06 6.04 -16.34
N ALA A 359 -0.15 7.17 -15.67
CA ALA A 359 -0.14 8.47 -16.31
C ALA A 359 1.25 8.83 -16.87
N GLY A 360 1.31 9.56 -17.98
CA GLY A 360 2.53 10.16 -18.47
C GLY A 360 2.99 11.35 -17.63
N GLY A 361 4.30 11.57 -17.55
CA GLY A 361 4.88 12.68 -16.79
C GLY A 361 4.59 14.03 -17.45
N ALA A 362 4.35 15.07 -16.65
CA ALA A 362 4.13 16.43 -17.14
C ALA A 362 5.45 17.14 -17.49
N VAL A 363 5.39 18.11 -18.40
CA VAL A 363 6.53 18.97 -18.76
C VAL A 363 6.17 20.46 -18.70
N THR A 364 7.14 21.33 -18.36
CA THR A 364 6.96 22.78 -18.60
C THR A 364 7.49 23.17 -19.97
N THR A 365 8.73 22.83 -20.34
CA THR A 365 9.27 23.06 -21.69
C THR A 365 9.80 21.77 -22.30
N GLY A 366 9.22 21.35 -23.43
CA GLY A 366 9.65 20.16 -24.17
C GLY A 366 8.52 19.19 -24.43
N VAL A 367 8.73 17.89 -24.24
CA VAL A 367 7.76 16.84 -24.59
C VAL A 367 7.28 16.13 -23.31
N ALA A 368 5.97 16.08 -23.09
CA ALA A 368 5.40 15.35 -21.97
C ALA A 368 5.35 13.84 -22.27
N GLY A 369 5.29 13.03 -21.23
CA GLY A 369 5.29 11.57 -21.38
C GLY A 369 3.94 11.06 -21.87
N ALA A 370 3.95 10.03 -22.71
CA ALA A 370 2.73 9.29 -23.05
C ALA A 370 2.20 8.52 -21.83
N GLY A 371 0.89 8.28 -21.79
CA GLY A 371 0.27 7.35 -20.84
C GLY A 371 0.66 5.90 -21.15
N GLY A 372 0.70 5.07 -20.12
CA GLY A 372 1.00 3.65 -20.23
C GLY A 372 -0.17 2.85 -20.79
N LEU A 373 0.10 1.69 -21.38
CA LEU A 373 -0.94 0.78 -21.88
C LEU A 373 -1.71 0.15 -20.71
N GLY A 374 -3.01 -0.07 -20.87
CA GLY A 374 -3.78 -0.91 -19.97
C GLY A 374 -3.44 -2.39 -20.14
N GLY A 375 -3.46 -3.13 -19.04
CA GLY A 375 -3.19 -4.56 -19.01
C GLY A 375 -4.33 -5.39 -19.58
N ASN A 376 -4.01 -6.58 -20.10
CA ASN A 376 -5.02 -7.48 -20.65
C ASN A 376 -5.71 -8.28 -19.53
N ALA A 377 -6.93 -8.75 -19.79
CA ALA A 377 -7.67 -9.67 -18.94
C ALA A 377 -8.10 -10.91 -19.73
N VAL A 378 -7.84 -12.10 -19.20
CA VAL A 378 -8.24 -13.38 -19.83
C VAL A 378 -8.95 -14.30 -18.83
N ALA A 379 -10.22 -14.62 -19.09
CA ALA A 379 -11.07 -15.48 -18.26
C ALA A 379 -11.63 -16.67 -19.09
N PRO A 380 -10.92 -17.79 -19.19
CA PRO A 380 -11.24 -18.86 -20.14
C PRO A 380 -12.30 -19.88 -19.68
N ALA A 381 -12.92 -19.74 -18.49
CA ALA A 381 -13.94 -20.66 -17.94
C ALA A 381 -14.79 -21.38 -19.01
N LEU A 382 -14.46 -22.63 -19.33
CA LEU A 382 -15.13 -23.38 -20.41
C LEU A 382 -16.57 -23.77 -20.02
N ILE A 383 -16.75 -24.19 -18.77
CA ILE A 383 -18.04 -24.57 -18.19
C ILE A 383 -18.32 -23.65 -17.01
N GLY A 384 -19.23 -22.70 -17.18
CA GLY A 384 -19.60 -21.74 -16.14
C GLY A 384 -19.61 -20.32 -16.66
N PHE A 385 -19.06 -19.39 -15.89
CA PHE A 385 -19.06 -17.96 -16.22
C PHE A 385 -17.64 -17.39 -16.21
N GLY A 386 -17.28 -16.63 -17.23
CA GLY A 386 -16.03 -15.88 -17.29
C GLY A 386 -16.29 -14.39 -17.49
N GLY A 387 -15.82 -13.55 -16.58
CA GLY A 387 -15.82 -12.09 -16.74
C GLY A 387 -14.39 -11.58 -16.91
N ALA A 388 -14.11 -10.92 -18.03
CA ALA A 388 -12.81 -10.29 -18.27
C ALA A 388 -12.96 -8.80 -18.57
N ILE A 389 -12.25 -7.94 -17.84
CA ILE A 389 -12.24 -6.49 -18.07
C ILE A 389 -10.79 -6.04 -18.31
N GLY A 390 -10.49 -5.60 -19.53
CA GLY A 390 -9.19 -5.00 -19.84
C GLY A 390 -8.94 -3.72 -19.04
N GLY A 391 -7.69 -3.48 -18.67
CA GLY A 391 -7.30 -2.29 -17.92
C GLY A 391 -7.41 -1.02 -18.78
N ALA A 392 -7.76 0.11 -18.17
CA ALA A 392 -7.76 1.39 -18.88
C ALA A 392 -6.33 1.82 -19.27
N GLY A 393 -6.18 2.50 -20.40
CA GLY A 393 -4.95 3.19 -20.75
C GLY A 393 -4.71 4.41 -19.86
N GLY A 394 -3.44 4.71 -19.59
CA GLY A 394 -3.05 5.86 -18.79
C GLY A 394 -3.27 7.19 -19.52
N VAL A 395 -3.53 8.25 -18.77
CA VAL A 395 -3.61 9.61 -19.36
C VAL A 395 -2.23 10.10 -19.81
N GLY A 396 -2.19 10.84 -20.90
CA GLY A 396 -0.98 11.52 -21.36
C GLY A 396 -0.57 12.68 -20.45
N GLY A 397 0.72 12.94 -20.37
CA GLY A 397 1.26 14.03 -19.55
C GLY A 397 0.96 15.42 -20.13
N ALA A 398 0.73 16.40 -19.27
CA ALA A 398 0.46 17.77 -19.68
C ALA A 398 1.73 18.56 -20.04
N ALA A 399 1.62 19.56 -20.92
CA ALA A 399 2.72 20.43 -21.35
C ALA A 399 2.37 21.93 -21.21
N THR A 400 2.97 22.64 -20.24
CA THR A 400 2.50 24.00 -19.87
C THR A 400 3.24 25.17 -20.53
N GLY A 401 4.32 24.94 -21.27
CA GLY A 401 5.16 26.00 -21.87
C GLY A 401 4.93 26.23 -23.36
N ALA A 402 5.53 27.31 -23.87
CA ALA A 402 5.24 27.91 -25.19
C ALA A 402 5.40 26.96 -26.39
N THR A 403 6.29 25.98 -26.32
CA THR A 403 6.55 24.99 -27.39
C THR A 403 6.30 23.55 -26.93
N GLY A 404 5.52 23.36 -25.86
CA GLY A 404 5.33 22.07 -25.22
C GLY A 404 4.44 21.12 -26.03
N ILE A 405 4.89 19.89 -26.26
CA ILE A 405 4.10 18.81 -26.86
C ILE A 405 3.55 17.96 -25.71
N ALA A 406 2.22 17.88 -25.57
CA ALA A 406 1.60 17.03 -24.56
C ALA A 406 1.62 15.55 -24.98
N GLY A 407 1.59 14.66 -23.99
CA GLY A 407 1.72 13.23 -24.22
C GLY A 407 0.43 12.60 -24.73
N ALA A 408 0.53 11.59 -25.59
CA ALA A 408 -0.64 10.81 -25.99
C ALA A 408 -1.18 9.98 -24.81
N GLY A 409 -2.47 9.68 -24.83
CA GLY A 409 -3.08 8.70 -23.95
C GLY A 409 -2.67 7.27 -24.31
N GLY A 410 -2.59 6.40 -23.31
CA GLY A 410 -2.28 4.99 -23.50
C GLY A 410 -3.46 4.21 -24.07
N THR A 411 -3.21 3.10 -24.75
CA THR A 411 -4.28 2.22 -25.23
C THR A 411 -4.92 1.44 -24.08
N GLY A 412 -6.22 1.21 -24.15
CA GLY A 412 -6.89 0.26 -23.24
C GLY A 412 -6.49 -1.18 -23.54
N GLY A 413 -6.44 -1.99 -22.49
CA GLY A 413 -6.14 -3.42 -22.58
C GLY A 413 -7.32 -4.24 -23.09
N MET A 414 -7.06 -5.44 -23.58
CA MET A 414 -8.10 -6.34 -24.06
C MET A 414 -8.79 -7.06 -22.91
N GLY A 415 -10.09 -7.30 -23.03
CA GLY A 415 -10.81 -8.30 -22.24
C GLY A 415 -11.16 -9.49 -23.13
N LEU A 416 -10.76 -10.70 -22.73
CA LEU A 416 -11.06 -11.93 -23.44
C LEU A 416 -11.71 -12.94 -22.49
N SER A 417 -12.87 -13.46 -22.87
CA SER A 417 -13.61 -14.42 -22.08
C SER A 417 -14.40 -15.40 -22.95
N THR A 418 -14.71 -16.57 -22.41
CA THR A 418 -15.70 -17.50 -22.97
C THR A 418 -17.14 -17.05 -22.75
N THR A 419 -17.42 -16.07 -21.88
CA THR A 419 -18.78 -15.57 -21.67
C THR A 419 -18.91 -14.07 -21.92
N VAL A 420 -18.51 -13.22 -20.96
CA VAL A 420 -18.63 -11.77 -21.07
C VAL A 420 -17.25 -11.13 -20.95
N ALA A 421 -16.95 -10.21 -21.86
CA ALA A 421 -15.73 -9.42 -21.76
C ALA A 421 -15.92 -7.96 -22.13
N GLN A 422 -15.13 -7.10 -21.50
CA GLN A 422 -15.04 -5.68 -21.78
C GLN A 422 -13.58 -5.28 -22.06
N GLY A 423 -13.35 -4.54 -23.12
CA GLY A 423 -12.06 -3.88 -23.36
C GLY A 423 -11.90 -2.65 -22.47
N GLY A 424 -10.66 -2.37 -22.06
CA GLY A 424 -10.35 -1.17 -21.28
C GLY A 424 -10.52 0.11 -22.11
N ALA A 425 -10.89 1.21 -21.47
CA ALA A 425 -10.94 2.50 -22.15
C ALA A 425 -9.53 2.99 -22.53
N GLY A 426 -9.40 3.69 -23.65
CA GLY A 426 -8.19 4.43 -23.98
C GLY A 426 -8.01 5.64 -23.07
N GLY A 427 -6.76 5.95 -22.73
CA GLY A 427 -6.43 7.10 -21.91
C GLY A 427 -6.66 8.42 -22.65
N ALA A 428 -7.02 9.48 -21.94
CA ALA A 428 -7.09 10.81 -22.54
C ALA A 428 -5.68 11.31 -22.91
N GLY A 429 -5.58 12.08 -23.99
CA GLY A 429 -4.38 12.83 -24.33
C GLY A 429 -4.11 13.95 -23.34
N GLY A 430 -2.83 14.27 -23.12
CA GLY A 430 -2.42 15.33 -22.23
C GLY A 430 -2.77 16.72 -22.77
N ALA A 431 -3.06 17.66 -21.86
CA ALA A 431 -3.34 19.04 -22.24
C ALA A 431 -2.05 19.83 -22.49
N SER A 432 -2.11 20.82 -23.39
CA SER A 432 -1.07 21.82 -23.60
C SER A 432 -1.62 23.24 -23.42
N SER A 433 -0.77 24.19 -23.04
CA SER A 433 -1.18 25.61 -22.98
C SER A 433 -0.91 26.37 -24.29
N PHE A 434 0.16 26.01 -25.01
CA PHE A 434 0.60 26.75 -26.20
C PHE A 434 0.99 25.86 -27.39
N GLY A 435 1.45 24.62 -27.14
CA GLY A 435 1.84 23.68 -28.20
C GLY A 435 0.72 22.71 -28.57
N THR A 436 1.05 21.46 -28.89
CA THR A 436 0.05 20.48 -29.34
C THR A 436 -0.50 19.66 -28.18
N GLY A 437 -1.82 19.52 -28.10
CA GLY A 437 -2.48 18.56 -27.23
C GLY A 437 -2.14 17.13 -27.65
N GLY A 438 -2.12 16.21 -26.70
CA GLY A 438 -1.82 14.81 -26.98
C GLY A 438 -3.00 14.09 -27.59
N ASP A 439 -2.76 13.09 -28.44
CA ASP A 439 -3.84 12.25 -28.98
C ASP A 439 -4.46 11.38 -27.88
N GLY A 440 -5.76 11.09 -28.02
CA GLY A 440 -6.45 10.11 -27.20
C GLY A 440 -6.01 8.68 -27.52
N GLY A 441 -5.89 7.84 -26.51
CA GLY A 441 -5.57 6.42 -26.66
C GLY A 441 -6.72 5.62 -27.25
N THR A 442 -6.41 4.51 -27.90
CA THR A 442 -7.44 3.61 -28.44
C THR A 442 -8.12 2.81 -27.33
N GLY A 443 -9.41 2.54 -27.46
CA GLY A 443 -10.14 1.59 -26.62
C GLY A 443 -9.72 0.14 -26.93
N GLY A 444 -9.70 -0.70 -25.90
CA GLY A 444 -9.35 -2.10 -25.99
C GLY A 444 -10.47 -2.95 -26.59
N LEU A 445 -10.10 -4.12 -27.11
CA LEU A 445 -11.04 -5.14 -27.57
C LEU A 445 -11.77 -5.78 -26.39
N GLY A 446 -13.09 -5.94 -26.46
CA GLY A 446 -13.84 -6.82 -25.56
C GLY A 446 -14.40 -8.01 -26.31
N ALA A 447 -13.86 -9.20 -26.08
CA ALA A 447 -14.25 -10.42 -26.77
C ALA A 447 -14.82 -11.47 -25.81
N GLY A 448 -16.13 -11.68 -25.85
CA GLY A 448 -16.86 -12.66 -25.05
C GLY A 448 -17.80 -13.46 -25.93
N ALA A 449 -17.83 -14.79 -25.82
CA ALA A 449 -18.68 -15.60 -26.71
C ALA A 449 -20.18 -15.24 -26.58
N LEU A 450 -20.64 -14.91 -25.37
CA LEU A 450 -21.99 -14.40 -25.13
C LEU A 450 -22.08 -12.89 -25.38
N ALA A 451 -21.20 -12.10 -24.75
CA ALA A 451 -21.21 -10.65 -24.90
C ALA A 451 -19.81 -10.05 -24.91
N GLY A 452 -19.53 -9.19 -25.89
CA GLY A 452 -18.29 -8.43 -25.98
C GLY A 452 -18.56 -6.95 -26.06
N MET A 453 -17.94 -6.18 -25.17
CA MET A 453 -18.04 -4.71 -25.14
C MET A 453 -16.67 -4.09 -25.40
N GLY A 454 -16.52 -3.35 -26.48
CA GLY A 454 -15.32 -2.58 -26.76
C GLY A 454 -15.10 -1.46 -25.74
N GLY A 455 -13.83 -1.15 -25.48
CA GLY A 455 -13.46 -0.02 -24.64
C GLY A 455 -13.71 1.32 -25.34
N GLN A 456 -13.99 2.35 -24.57
CA GLN A 456 -14.15 3.72 -25.10
C GLN A 456 -12.83 4.26 -25.63
N GLY A 457 -12.85 5.05 -26.69
CA GLY A 457 -11.71 5.82 -27.17
C GLY A 457 -11.39 6.99 -26.24
N GLY A 458 -10.11 7.26 -26.03
CA GLY A 458 -9.64 8.37 -25.21
C GLY A 458 -9.94 9.72 -25.86
N GLN A 459 -10.25 10.74 -25.07
CA GLN A 459 -10.42 12.10 -25.57
C GLN A 459 -9.06 12.67 -26.01
N GLY A 460 -9.05 13.48 -27.07
CA GLY A 460 -7.88 14.27 -27.43
C GLY A 460 -7.60 15.35 -26.37
N GLY A 461 -6.32 15.66 -26.16
CA GLY A 461 -5.86 16.65 -25.22
C GLY A 461 -6.15 18.07 -25.68
N ALA A 462 -6.60 18.93 -24.77
CA ALA A 462 -6.83 20.35 -25.07
C ALA A 462 -5.52 21.10 -25.32
N ALA A 463 -5.57 22.16 -26.14
CA ALA A 463 -4.48 23.10 -26.39
C ALA A 463 -5.01 24.54 -26.44
N ASP A 464 -4.80 25.35 -25.40
CA ASP A 464 -5.46 26.68 -25.29
C ASP A 464 -5.13 27.61 -26.47
N MET A 465 -3.86 27.65 -26.87
CA MET A 465 -3.36 28.49 -27.98
C MET A 465 -2.74 27.68 -29.13
N GLY A 466 -2.92 26.36 -29.13
CA GLY A 466 -2.32 25.45 -30.11
C GLY A 466 -3.32 24.50 -30.76
N ALA A 467 -2.83 23.45 -31.43
CA ALA A 467 -3.68 22.40 -31.98
C ALA A 467 -4.04 21.39 -30.90
N GLY A 468 -5.33 21.13 -30.70
CA GLY A 468 -5.77 20.04 -29.82
C GLY A 468 -5.37 18.68 -30.38
N GLY A 469 -5.38 17.65 -29.53
CA GLY A 469 -5.11 16.28 -29.95
C GLY A 469 -6.31 15.63 -30.64
N THR A 470 -6.05 14.62 -31.46
CA THR A 470 -7.11 13.80 -32.06
C THR A 470 -7.75 12.87 -31.04
N GLY A 471 -9.02 12.52 -31.24
CA GLY A 471 -9.71 11.53 -30.42
C GLY A 471 -9.26 10.11 -30.74
N GLY A 472 -9.16 9.27 -29.72
CA GLY A 472 -8.80 7.86 -29.86
C GLY A 472 -9.95 7.03 -30.42
N THR A 473 -9.64 5.97 -31.16
CA THR A 473 -10.68 5.06 -31.69
C THR A 473 -11.29 4.22 -30.58
N GLY A 474 -12.60 3.99 -30.63
CA GLY A 474 -13.28 3.01 -29.78
C GLY A 474 -12.87 1.58 -30.11
N GLY A 475 -12.83 0.73 -29.10
CA GLY A 475 -12.55 -0.69 -29.23
C GLY A 475 -13.74 -1.46 -29.80
N SER A 476 -13.49 -2.60 -30.45
CA SER A 476 -14.58 -3.45 -30.93
C SER A 476 -15.11 -4.37 -29.83
N GLY A 477 -16.41 -4.68 -29.89
CA GLY A 477 -17.06 -5.70 -29.09
C GLY A 477 -17.29 -6.96 -29.91
N LEU A 478 -16.69 -8.08 -29.52
CA LEU A 478 -16.84 -9.38 -30.18
C LEU A 478 -17.72 -10.33 -29.35
N GLY A 479 -18.84 -10.79 -29.92
CA GLY A 479 -19.70 -11.77 -29.28
C GLY A 479 -21.04 -11.98 -29.97
N LEU A 480 -21.88 -12.85 -29.40
CA LEU A 480 -23.28 -12.95 -29.80
C LEU A 480 -24.01 -11.61 -29.60
N LEU A 481 -23.75 -10.96 -28.46
CA LEU A 481 -24.09 -9.58 -28.14
C LEU A 481 -22.84 -8.70 -28.27
N GLY A 482 -22.73 -7.93 -29.34
CA GLY A 482 -21.59 -7.04 -29.58
C GLY A 482 -21.93 -5.57 -29.28
N VAL A 483 -21.08 -4.87 -28.53
CA VAL A 483 -21.16 -3.41 -28.38
C VAL A 483 -19.81 -2.80 -28.68
N GLY A 484 -19.74 -1.96 -29.71
CA GLY A 484 -18.54 -1.16 -29.97
C GLY A 484 -18.40 -0.02 -28.96
N GLY A 485 -17.17 0.31 -28.58
CA GLY A 485 -16.91 1.52 -27.80
C GLY A 485 -17.01 2.76 -28.69
N ASP A 486 -17.41 3.89 -28.13
CA ASP A 486 -17.44 5.17 -28.85
C ASP A 486 -16.01 5.67 -29.08
N GLY A 487 -15.81 6.41 -30.16
CA GLY A 487 -14.58 7.15 -30.40
C GLY A 487 -14.51 8.39 -29.50
N GLY A 488 -13.29 8.76 -29.11
CA GLY A 488 -13.05 9.99 -28.37
C GLY A 488 -13.26 11.22 -29.25
N ASN A 489 -13.67 12.33 -28.66
CA ASN A 489 -13.70 13.62 -29.34
C ASN A 489 -12.28 14.17 -29.46
N ALA A 490 -12.08 15.02 -30.46
CA ALA A 490 -10.92 15.88 -30.55
C ALA A 490 -10.82 16.81 -29.33
N GLY A 491 -9.60 17.09 -28.89
CA GLY A 491 -9.33 18.07 -27.84
C GLY A 491 -9.54 19.50 -28.35
N SER A 492 -10.00 20.40 -27.49
CA SER A 492 -10.19 21.81 -27.85
C SER A 492 -8.88 22.49 -28.28
N GLY A 493 -8.95 23.47 -29.17
CA GLY A 493 -7.82 24.32 -29.55
C GLY A 493 -8.13 25.18 -30.77
N ILE A 494 -7.10 25.79 -31.37
CA ILE A 494 -7.24 26.61 -32.59
C ILE A 494 -6.88 25.85 -33.88
N GLY A 495 -6.18 24.71 -33.75
CA GLY A 495 -5.79 23.85 -34.88
C GLY A 495 -6.86 22.82 -35.24
N VAL A 496 -6.68 22.21 -36.42
CA VAL A 496 -7.49 21.09 -36.93
C VAL A 496 -7.23 19.85 -36.08
N ALA A 497 -8.29 19.19 -35.60
CA ALA A 497 -8.18 17.92 -34.90
C ALA A 497 -9.40 17.03 -35.19
N ASN A 498 -9.13 15.75 -35.43
CA ASN A 498 -10.15 14.78 -35.83
C ASN A 498 -10.73 14.06 -34.60
N GLY A 499 -12.01 13.69 -34.68
CA GLY A 499 -12.60 12.75 -33.76
C GLY A 499 -12.19 11.30 -34.07
N GLY A 500 -12.21 10.46 -33.04
CA GLY A 500 -11.90 9.03 -33.17
C GLY A 500 -13.06 8.24 -33.75
N ASN A 501 -12.77 7.19 -34.51
CA ASN A 501 -13.81 6.28 -35.00
C ASN A 501 -14.43 5.46 -33.87
N GLY A 502 -15.72 5.15 -33.97
CA GLY A 502 -16.39 4.19 -33.11
C GLY A 502 -15.97 2.74 -33.43
N GLY A 503 -16.04 1.89 -32.43
CA GLY A 503 -15.73 0.47 -32.56
C GLY A 503 -16.88 -0.34 -33.15
N ASN A 504 -16.55 -1.50 -33.73
CA ASN A 504 -17.54 -2.39 -34.34
C ASN A 504 -18.16 -3.35 -33.33
N ALA A 505 -19.39 -3.78 -33.60
CA ALA A 505 -20.03 -4.91 -32.97
C ALA A 505 -19.92 -6.16 -33.86
N SER A 506 -18.82 -6.91 -33.72
CA SER A 506 -18.53 -8.09 -34.55
C SER A 506 -18.79 -9.40 -33.79
N GLY A 507 -18.86 -10.52 -34.50
CA GLY A 507 -19.13 -11.86 -33.97
C GLY A 507 -18.22 -12.90 -34.63
N VAL A 508 -18.31 -14.15 -34.14
CA VAL A 508 -17.67 -15.31 -34.76
C VAL A 508 -18.74 -16.36 -34.97
N LEU A 509 -19.04 -16.67 -36.23
CA LEU A 509 -19.94 -17.75 -36.63
C LEU A 509 -19.15 -18.68 -37.55
N ASP A 510 -19.10 -19.98 -37.22
CA ASP A 510 -18.37 -21.01 -37.98
C ASP A 510 -16.85 -20.75 -38.19
N GLY A 511 -16.22 -20.02 -37.26
CA GLY A 511 -14.78 -19.74 -37.31
C GLY A 511 -14.37 -18.62 -38.28
N THR A 512 -15.33 -17.97 -38.97
CA THR A 512 -15.09 -16.75 -39.74
C THR A 512 -15.55 -15.51 -38.97
N PRO A 513 -14.80 -14.39 -39.03
CA PRO A 513 -15.24 -13.13 -38.44
C PRO A 513 -16.47 -12.60 -39.20
N GLU A 514 -17.60 -12.58 -38.51
CA GLU A 514 -18.93 -12.16 -39.01
C GLU A 514 -19.42 -10.96 -38.19
N THR A 515 -20.59 -10.40 -38.53
CA THR A 515 -21.25 -9.42 -37.65
C THR A 515 -21.82 -10.12 -36.41
N SER A 516 -21.94 -9.39 -35.29
CA SER A 516 -22.65 -9.93 -34.11
C SER A 516 -24.12 -10.19 -34.42
N ILE A 517 -24.80 -11.12 -33.73
CA ILE A 517 -26.24 -11.35 -34.00
C ILE A 517 -27.05 -10.16 -33.51
N ILE A 518 -26.82 -9.74 -32.26
CA ILE A 518 -27.38 -8.48 -31.75
C ILE A 518 -26.19 -7.57 -31.46
N GLY A 519 -26.17 -6.37 -32.04
CA GLY A 519 -25.08 -5.47 -31.70
C GLY A 519 -25.19 -4.04 -32.15
N PHE A 520 -24.58 -3.16 -31.36
CA PHE A 520 -24.59 -1.72 -31.55
C PHE A 520 -23.17 -1.23 -31.80
N GLY A 521 -22.97 -0.58 -32.94
CA GLY A 521 -21.70 0.07 -33.24
C GLY A 521 -21.49 1.28 -32.34
N GLY A 522 -20.25 1.56 -31.95
CA GLY A 522 -19.92 2.75 -31.18
C GLY A 522 -20.04 4.02 -32.02
N HIS A 523 -20.39 5.13 -31.40
CA HIS A 523 -20.48 6.43 -32.06
C HIS A 523 -19.07 6.96 -32.41
N GLY A 524 -18.94 7.65 -33.53
CA GLY A 524 -17.74 8.42 -33.86
C GLY A 524 -17.64 9.69 -33.00
N GLY A 525 -16.43 10.05 -32.60
CA GLY A 525 -16.19 11.28 -31.85
C GLY A 525 -16.21 12.52 -32.74
N ASN A 526 -16.47 13.69 -32.16
CA ASN A 526 -16.48 14.95 -32.89
C ASN A 526 -15.07 15.45 -33.21
N GLY A 527 -14.87 15.96 -34.42
CA GLY A 527 -13.73 16.79 -34.81
C GLY A 527 -13.96 18.26 -34.44
N ILE A 528 -12.93 19.08 -34.64
CA ILE A 528 -13.02 20.54 -34.45
C ILE A 528 -12.22 21.29 -35.53
N ASN A 529 -12.60 22.56 -35.74
CA ASN A 529 -11.91 23.52 -36.62
C ASN A 529 -11.67 23.01 -38.05
N GLY A 530 -12.61 22.23 -38.59
CA GLY A 530 -12.50 21.61 -39.91
C GLY A 530 -11.80 20.26 -39.93
N GLY A 531 -11.52 19.69 -38.74
CA GLY A 531 -11.13 18.29 -38.60
C GLY A 531 -12.32 17.37 -38.85
N THR A 532 -12.05 16.15 -39.30
CA THR A 532 -13.13 15.21 -39.59
C THR A 532 -13.72 14.66 -38.29
N GLY A 533 -15.04 14.61 -38.20
CA GLY A 533 -15.70 13.70 -37.27
C GLY A 533 -15.28 12.24 -37.52
N GLY A 534 -15.21 11.46 -36.46
CA GLY A 534 -14.95 10.03 -36.55
C GLY A 534 -16.13 9.29 -37.17
N THR A 535 -15.85 8.20 -37.85
CA THR A 535 -16.89 7.31 -38.41
C THR A 535 -17.54 6.49 -37.30
N GLY A 536 -18.86 6.29 -37.39
CA GLY A 536 -19.59 5.36 -36.53
C GLY A 536 -19.20 3.91 -36.84
N GLY A 537 -19.14 3.08 -35.81
CA GLY A 537 -18.85 1.67 -35.96
C GLY A 537 -20.01 0.88 -36.55
N ASN A 538 -19.72 -0.28 -37.13
CA ASN A 538 -20.73 -1.19 -37.68
C ASN A 538 -21.53 -1.86 -36.55
N GLY A 539 -22.85 -1.99 -36.74
CA GLY A 539 -23.73 -2.77 -35.90
C GLY A 539 -23.75 -4.27 -36.24
N GLY A 540 -24.48 -5.04 -35.44
CA GLY A 540 -24.76 -6.46 -35.70
C GLY A 540 -25.87 -6.67 -36.74
N MET A 541 -26.20 -7.94 -37.00
CA MET A 541 -27.34 -8.33 -37.87
C MET A 541 -28.66 -7.72 -37.39
N PHE A 542 -28.86 -7.69 -36.08
CA PHE A 542 -29.96 -7.02 -35.39
C PHE A 542 -29.38 -5.93 -34.49
N GLY A 543 -29.42 -4.68 -34.96
CA GLY A 543 -28.95 -3.53 -34.21
C GLY A 543 -28.68 -2.34 -35.13
N ALA A 544 -28.10 -1.29 -34.57
CA ALA A 544 -27.83 -0.06 -35.31
C ALA A 544 -26.31 0.18 -35.41
N PRO A 545 -25.83 0.72 -36.55
CA PRO A 545 -24.50 1.30 -36.59
C PRO A 545 -24.42 2.53 -35.67
N GLY A 546 -23.20 2.87 -35.26
CA GLY A 546 -22.94 4.13 -34.59
C GLY A 546 -23.18 5.31 -35.52
N THR A 547 -23.42 6.48 -34.94
CA THR A 547 -23.49 7.72 -35.70
C THR A 547 -22.10 8.28 -35.93
N ASP A 548 -21.87 8.90 -37.09
CA ASP A 548 -20.66 9.69 -37.34
C ASP A 548 -20.61 10.91 -36.40
N GLY A 549 -19.40 11.31 -36.03
CA GLY A 549 -19.16 12.54 -35.30
C GLY A 549 -19.32 13.76 -36.18
N MET A 550 -19.56 14.92 -35.55
CA MET A 550 -19.57 16.20 -36.23
C MET A 550 -18.14 16.63 -36.59
N SER A 551 -17.99 17.39 -37.68
CA SER A 551 -16.71 17.97 -38.12
C SER A 551 -16.53 19.42 -37.66
#